data_AF-A0A6J0YML0-F1
#
_entry.id   AF-A0A6J0YML0-F1
#
_cell.length_a   1.000
_cell.length_b   1.000
_cell.length_c   1.000
_cell.angle_alpha   90.00
_cell.angle_beta   90.00
_cell.angle_gamma   90.00
#
_symmetry.space_group_name_H-M   'P 1'
#
loop_
_entity.id
_entity.type
_entity.pdbx_description
1 polymer ?
#
loop_
_entity_poly.entity_id
_entity_poly.type
_entity_poly.pdbx_seq_one_letter_code
_entity_poly.pdbx_strand_id
1 'polypeptide(L)'
;MSYSDFIYHFTKLEICNLTADALESDKLQTWTVSVNEGRWVRGCSAGGCRNFPDTFWTNPQYRLKLLEEDDDPDDSEVICSFLVALMQKNRRKDRKLGANLFTIGFAIYEVPKEMHGNKQHLQKDFFLYNASKARSRTYINMREVSERFRLPPSEYVIVPSTYEPHQEGEFILRVFSEKRNLSEEVENTISVDRPVKKKKTKPIIFVSDRANSNKELGVDQETEEGKDKTSPDKEAKSPQPEPSNTDQESEEQRQFRNIFRQIAGDDMEICADELKNVLNRVVNKHKDLKTQGFTLESCRSMIALMDTDGSGRLNLQEFHHLWKKIKTWQKIFKHYDTDQSGTINSYEMRNAVNDAGFHLNNQLYDIITMRYADKHMNIDFDSFICCFVRLEGMFRAFNAFDKDGDGIIKLNVLEWLQLTMYA
;
A
#
# COMPACT_ATOMS: atom_id res chain seq x y z
N MET A 1 2.16 -29.66 50.08
CA MET A 1 0.89 -29.05 50.52
C MET A 1 -0.25 -29.94 50.08
N SER A 2 -1.37 -29.96 50.79
CA SER A 2 -2.56 -30.67 50.32
C SER A 2 -3.20 -29.89 49.15
N TYR A 3 -4.04 -30.55 48.34
CA TYR A 3 -4.81 -29.87 47.28
C TYR A 3 -5.72 -28.78 47.87
N SER A 4 -6.30 -29.05 49.04
CA SER A 4 -7.12 -28.11 49.81
C SER A 4 -6.33 -26.84 50.15
N ASP A 5 -5.09 -26.99 50.63
CA ASP A 5 -4.20 -25.86 50.93
C ASP A 5 -3.81 -25.10 49.64
N PHE A 6 -3.59 -25.82 48.54
CA PHE A 6 -3.28 -25.21 47.25
C PHE A 6 -4.43 -24.32 46.76
N ILE A 7 -5.66 -24.83 46.77
CA ILE A 7 -6.85 -24.05 46.38
C ILE A 7 -7.10 -22.88 47.35
N TYR A 8 -6.79 -23.04 48.64
CA TYR A 8 -6.94 -21.97 49.61
C TYR A 8 -5.92 -20.83 49.43
N HIS A 9 -4.68 -21.16 49.08
CA HIS A 9 -3.59 -20.17 49.02
C HIS A 9 -3.31 -19.61 47.62
N PHE A 10 -3.69 -20.30 46.55
CA PHE A 10 -3.41 -19.89 45.17
C PHE A 10 -4.68 -19.52 44.42
N THR A 11 -4.65 -18.36 43.75
CA THR A 11 -5.77 -17.84 42.95
C THR A 11 -5.59 -18.04 41.44
N LYS A 12 -4.37 -18.36 41.00
CA LYS A 12 -4.03 -18.54 39.58
C LYS A 12 -2.94 -19.60 39.43
N LEU A 13 -3.17 -20.54 38.52
CA LEU A 13 -2.18 -21.53 38.07
C LEU A 13 -1.91 -21.27 36.59
N GLU A 14 -0.65 -21.01 36.24
CA GLU A 14 -0.21 -20.86 34.85
C GLU A 14 0.71 -22.04 34.52
N ILE A 15 0.37 -22.78 33.46
CA ILE A 15 1.15 -23.94 32.99
C ILE A 15 1.63 -23.62 31.58
N CYS A 16 2.96 -23.63 31.39
CA CYS A 16 3.58 -23.39 30.10
C CYS A 16 3.97 -24.73 29.46
N ASN A 17 3.24 -25.14 28.43
CA ASN A 17 3.59 -26.35 27.67
C ASN A 17 4.63 -26.01 26.59
N LEU A 18 5.56 -26.93 26.35
CA LEU A 18 6.53 -26.83 25.24
C LEU A 18 5.87 -27.13 23.90
N THR A 19 4.80 -27.92 23.92
CA THR A 19 3.96 -28.26 22.76
C THR A 19 2.58 -27.63 22.91
N ALA A 20 1.86 -27.49 21.80
CA ALA A 20 0.49 -26.99 21.84
C ALA A 20 -0.52 -28.06 22.28
N ASP A 21 -0.10 -29.19 22.86
CA ASP A 21 -1.01 -30.22 23.38
C ASP A 21 -1.77 -29.73 24.62
N ALA A 22 -3.02 -30.15 24.76
CA ALA A 22 -3.77 -29.97 26.00
C ALA A 22 -3.22 -30.90 27.08
N LEU A 23 -3.17 -30.44 28.34
CA LEU A 23 -2.69 -31.25 29.47
C LEU A 23 -3.52 -32.53 29.71
N GLU A 24 -4.74 -32.56 29.18
CA GLU A 24 -5.70 -33.66 29.30
C GLU A 24 -5.53 -34.71 28.19
N SER A 25 -4.72 -34.45 27.16
CA SER A 25 -4.47 -35.40 26.07
C SER A 25 -3.32 -36.34 26.42
N ASP A 26 -3.59 -37.65 26.46
CA ASP A 26 -2.58 -38.70 26.61
C ASP A 26 -1.78 -38.96 25.32
N LYS A 27 -2.12 -38.27 24.22
CA LYS A 27 -1.46 -38.39 22.91
C LYS A 27 -0.67 -37.13 22.59
N LEU A 28 0.60 -37.31 22.21
CA LEU A 28 1.44 -36.27 21.61
C LEU A 28 0.97 -36.01 20.18
N GLN A 29 0.38 -34.84 19.91
CA GLN A 29 -0.01 -34.44 18.57
C GLN A 29 1.12 -33.64 17.90
N THR A 30 1.26 -33.79 16.58
CA THR A 30 2.15 -32.94 15.79
C THR A 30 1.41 -31.67 15.40
N TRP A 31 1.86 -30.53 15.90
CA TRP A 31 1.25 -29.24 15.60
C TRP A 31 1.93 -28.55 14.42
N THR A 32 1.15 -28.07 13.47
CA THR A 32 1.61 -27.09 12.48
C THR A 32 1.50 -25.69 13.07
N VAL A 33 2.56 -24.90 12.91
CA VAL A 33 2.66 -23.56 13.50
C VAL A 33 2.80 -22.52 12.41
N SER A 34 1.87 -21.60 12.35
CA SER A 34 2.00 -20.36 11.61
C SER A 34 2.38 -19.23 12.57
N VAL A 35 3.39 -18.44 12.20
CA VAL A 35 3.85 -17.28 12.95
C VAL A 35 3.78 -16.07 12.04
N ASN A 36 3.00 -15.08 12.43
CA ASN A 36 2.86 -13.82 11.71
C ASN A 36 3.28 -12.67 12.61
N GLU A 37 4.14 -11.80 12.11
CA GLU A 37 4.47 -10.55 12.78
C GLU A 37 3.58 -9.43 12.25
N GLY A 38 3.12 -8.56 13.14
CA GLY A 38 2.23 -7.46 12.77
C GLY A 38 2.46 -6.22 13.62
N ARG A 39 1.80 -5.13 13.24
CA ARG A 39 1.82 -3.86 13.97
C ARG A 39 0.48 -3.18 13.92
N TRP A 40 0.16 -2.48 15.00
CA TRP A 40 -0.88 -1.48 15.09
C TRP A 40 -0.21 -0.11 14.94
N VAL A 41 -0.53 0.58 13.86
CA VAL A 41 -0.08 1.95 13.59
C VAL A 41 -1.26 2.88 13.78
N ARG A 42 -1.07 3.91 14.60
CA ARG A 42 -2.10 4.90 14.87
C ARG A 42 -2.59 5.49 13.57
N GLY A 43 -3.91 5.59 13.43
CA GLY A 43 -4.52 6.10 12.21
C GLY A 43 -4.03 5.33 10.98
N CYS A 44 -3.99 4.01 11.04
CA CYS A 44 -3.89 3.15 9.87
C CYS A 44 -4.47 1.80 10.27
N SER A 45 -3.71 1.06 11.07
CA SER A 45 -3.99 -0.33 11.47
C SER A 45 -4.34 -0.49 12.96
N ALA A 46 -4.26 0.57 13.77
CA ALA A 46 -4.69 0.58 15.17
C ALA A 46 -6.19 0.86 15.31
N GLY A 47 -7.03 -0.07 14.84
CA GLY A 47 -8.48 0.09 14.75
C GLY A 47 -9.25 -0.08 16.06
N GLY A 48 -8.63 -0.62 17.11
CA GLY A 48 -9.31 -0.94 18.37
C GLY A 48 -10.23 -2.16 18.24
N CYS A 49 -10.95 -2.54 19.30
CA CYS A 49 -11.78 -3.74 19.31
C CYS A 49 -13.15 -3.54 18.63
N ARG A 50 -13.97 -4.60 18.57
CA ARG A 50 -15.27 -4.60 17.86
C ARG A 50 -16.28 -3.55 18.37
N ASN A 51 -16.06 -2.98 19.54
CA ASN A 51 -16.85 -1.87 20.08
C ASN A 51 -16.71 -0.57 19.26
N PHE A 52 -15.67 -0.48 18.42
CA PHE A 52 -15.38 0.65 17.56
C PHE A 52 -15.61 0.26 16.08
N PRO A 53 -16.86 0.12 15.61
CA PRO A 53 -17.16 -0.41 14.27
C PRO A 53 -16.61 0.44 13.13
N ASP A 54 -16.41 1.75 13.36
CA ASP A 54 -15.87 2.66 12.34
C ASP A 54 -14.40 2.38 12.03
N THR A 55 -13.69 1.76 12.96
CA THR A 55 -12.23 1.61 12.92
C THR A 55 -11.76 0.16 13.01
N PHE A 56 -12.54 -0.73 13.62
CA PHE A 56 -12.20 -2.14 13.87
C PHE A 56 -11.72 -2.87 12.61
N TRP A 57 -12.36 -2.60 11.47
CA TRP A 57 -12.09 -3.26 10.20
C TRP A 57 -10.68 -2.99 9.66
N THR A 58 -9.97 -1.95 10.11
CA THR A 58 -8.60 -1.65 9.64
C THR A 58 -7.49 -2.36 10.38
N ASN A 59 -7.80 -3.04 11.49
CA ASN A 59 -6.81 -3.90 12.12
C ASN A 59 -6.29 -4.93 11.12
N PRO A 60 -5.03 -5.39 11.26
CA PRO A 60 -4.48 -6.44 10.40
C PRO A 60 -5.38 -7.68 10.36
N GLN A 61 -5.48 -8.34 9.22
CA GLN A 61 -6.40 -9.46 9.00
C GLN A 61 -5.63 -10.69 8.52
N TYR A 62 -5.75 -11.81 9.25
CA TYR A 62 -5.04 -13.05 8.93
C TYR A 62 -6.03 -14.14 8.55
N ARG A 63 -5.91 -14.68 7.33
CA ARG A 63 -6.78 -15.78 6.87
C ARG A 63 -6.27 -17.10 7.46
N LEU A 64 -7.21 -17.87 7.98
CA LEU A 64 -6.99 -19.21 8.50
C LEU A 64 -7.89 -20.17 7.72
N LYS A 65 -7.28 -21.04 6.91
CA LYS A 65 -8.02 -22.11 6.23
C LYS A 65 -7.87 -23.42 6.99
N LEU A 66 -8.99 -23.92 7.51
CA LEU A 66 -9.09 -25.22 8.18
C LEU A 66 -9.58 -26.25 7.15
N LEU A 67 -8.78 -27.27 6.89
CA LEU A 67 -8.98 -28.21 5.78
C LEU A 67 -9.47 -29.57 6.24
N GLU A 68 -8.77 -30.16 7.21
CA GLU A 68 -8.94 -31.55 7.64
C GLU A 68 -9.43 -31.58 9.08
N GLU A 69 -10.33 -32.53 9.37
CA GLU A 69 -10.81 -32.85 10.71
C GLU A 69 -9.70 -33.45 11.57
N ASP A 70 -9.82 -33.30 12.89
CA ASP A 70 -8.91 -33.91 13.86
C ASP A 70 -9.06 -35.45 13.86
N ASP A 71 -7.99 -36.20 14.11
CA ASP A 71 -8.04 -37.67 14.16
C ASP A 71 -8.54 -38.16 15.55
N ASP A 72 -9.63 -37.60 16.06
CA ASP A 72 -10.22 -38.00 17.35
C ASP A 72 -11.40 -38.96 17.15
N PRO A 73 -11.25 -40.27 17.45
CA PRO A 73 -12.31 -41.25 17.27
C PRO A 73 -13.52 -41.04 18.20
N ASP A 74 -13.41 -40.19 19.23
CA ASP A 74 -14.50 -39.88 20.15
C ASP A 74 -15.32 -38.64 19.74
N ASP A 75 -14.85 -37.85 18.76
CA ASP A 75 -15.61 -36.72 18.21
C ASP A 75 -16.61 -37.20 17.15
N SER A 76 -17.89 -36.90 17.38
CA SER A 76 -18.97 -37.21 16.43
C SER A 76 -19.15 -36.12 15.36
N GLU A 77 -18.47 -34.99 15.50
CA GLU A 77 -18.58 -33.81 14.66
C GLU A 77 -17.27 -33.50 13.94
N VAL A 78 -17.36 -33.13 12.66
CA VAL A 78 -16.22 -32.72 11.82
C VAL A 78 -15.69 -31.37 12.32
N ILE A 79 -14.70 -31.40 13.21
CA ILE A 79 -14.14 -30.24 13.90
C ILE A 79 -12.63 -30.21 13.70
N CYS A 80 -12.09 -28.98 13.59
CA CYS A 80 -10.67 -28.72 13.60
C CYS A 80 -10.29 -28.00 14.90
N SER A 81 -9.28 -28.53 15.60
CA SER A 81 -8.72 -27.94 16.82
C SER A 81 -7.51 -27.08 16.50
N PHE A 82 -7.54 -25.85 17.02
CA PHE A 82 -6.44 -24.91 16.85
C PHE A 82 -6.30 -23.98 18.06
N LEU A 83 -5.09 -23.46 18.27
CA LEU A 83 -4.77 -22.48 19.30
C LEU A 83 -4.30 -21.19 18.64
N VAL A 84 -4.88 -20.07 19.04
CA VAL A 84 -4.45 -18.73 18.63
C VAL A 84 -3.76 -18.08 19.81
N ALA A 85 -2.55 -17.57 19.61
CA ALA A 85 -1.79 -16.83 20.60
C ALA A 85 -1.34 -15.48 20.04
N LEU A 86 -1.81 -14.40 20.65
CA LEU A 86 -1.45 -13.01 20.31
C LEU A 86 -0.52 -12.44 21.38
N MET A 87 0.70 -12.08 21.00
CA MET A 87 1.71 -11.50 21.90
C MET A 87 2.10 -10.08 21.49
N GLN A 88 2.08 -9.12 22.41
CA GLN A 88 2.65 -7.78 22.18
C GLN A 88 4.19 -7.76 22.36
N LYS A 89 4.91 -7.18 21.40
CA LYS A 89 6.39 -7.09 21.36
C LYS A 89 6.91 -5.83 22.09
N ASN A 90 8.20 -5.85 22.42
CA ASN A 90 9.04 -4.69 22.82
C ASN A 90 8.63 -3.86 24.05
N ARG A 91 7.47 -4.11 24.68
CA ARG A 91 6.98 -3.36 25.86
C ARG A 91 7.90 -3.38 27.08
N ARG A 92 8.73 -4.41 27.26
CA ARG A 92 9.69 -4.47 28.37
C ARG A 92 10.77 -3.39 28.26
N LYS A 93 11.16 -3.03 27.03
CA LYS A 93 12.11 -1.93 26.76
C LYS A 93 11.48 -0.58 27.11
N ASP A 94 10.21 -0.42 26.78
CA ASP A 94 9.46 0.83 26.95
C ASP A 94 8.93 1.02 28.38
N ARG A 95 9.01 0.00 29.23
CA ARG A 95 8.66 0.10 30.65
C ARG A 95 9.50 1.15 31.38
N LYS A 96 10.75 1.39 30.93
CA LYS A 96 11.61 2.46 31.45
C LYS A 96 11.07 3.87 31.14
N LEU A 97 10.19 3.99 30.16
CA LEU A 97 9.50 5.23 29.76
C LEU A 97 8.08 5.31 30.35
N GLY A 98 7.70 4.39 31.26
CA GLY A 98 6.39 4.35 31.89
C GLY A 98 5.28 3.69 31.06
N ALA A 99 5.62 3.01 29.96
CA ALA A 99 4.63 2.33 29.12
C ALA A 99 4.06 1.08 29.82
N ASN A 100 2.73 1.00 29.86
CA ASN A 100 1.99 -0.18 30.33
C ASN A 100 1.73 -1.16 29.18
N LEU A 101 1.42 -2.42 29.55
CA LEU A 101 0.88 -3.39 28.61
C LEU A 101 -0.49 -2.92 28.11
N PHE A 102 -0.75 -3.06 26.82
CA PHE A 102 -2.07 -2.81 26.28
C PHE A 102 -3.02 -3.93 26.63
N THR A 103 -4.29 -3.56 26.78
CA THR A 103 -5.39 -4.52 26.80
C THR A 103 -5.58 -5.04 25.38
N ILE A 104 -5.22 -6.30 25.12
CA ILE A 104 -5.24 -6.91 23.79
C ILE A 104 -6.20 -8.10 23.73
N GLY A 105 -6.62 -8.43 22.52
CA GLY A 105 -7.47 -9.57 22.21
C GLY A 105 -7.61 -9.76 20.70
N PHE A 106 -8.41 -10.75 20.31
CA PHE A 106 -8.67 -11.02 18.90
C PHE A 106 -10.08 -11.56 18.69
N ALA A 107 -10.58 -11.41 17.46
CA ALA A 107 -11.86 -11.96 17.03
C ALA A 107 -11.68 -12.79 15.76
N ILE A 108 -12.48 -13.84 15.61
CA ILE A 108 -12.45 -14.79 14.51
C ILE A 108 -13.81 -14.76 13.82
N TYR A 109 -13.81 -14.51 12.52
CA TYR A 109 -15.01 -14.48 11.67
C TYR A 109 -14.92 -15.58 10.62
N GLU A 110 -16.05 -16.21 10.33
CA GLU A 110 -16.19 -17.12 9.21
C GLU A 110 -16.35 -16.32 7.91
N VAL A 111 -15.59 -16.66 6.88
CA VAL A 111 -15.69 -16.01 5.58
C VAL A 111 -16.81 -16.69 4.77
N PRO A 112 -17.78 -15.93 4.23
CA PRO A 112 -18.80 -16.45 3.33
C PRO A 112 -18.18 -17.13 2.10
N LYS A 113 -18.83 -18.20 1.62
CA LYS A 113 -18.31 -19.06 0.54
C LYS A 113 -18.07 -18.29 -0.76
N GLU A 114 -18.83 -17.22 -0.99
CA GLU A 114 -18.71 -16.35 -2.16
C GLU A 114 -17.39 -15.54 -2.15
N MET A 115 -16.78 -15.36 -0.97
CA MET A 115 -15.54 -14.62 -0.76
C MET A 115 -14.33 -15.52 -0.47
N HIS A 116 -14.49 -16.84 -0.60
CA HIS A 116 -13.38 -17.79 -0.46
C HIS A 116 -12.36 -17.57 -1.56
N GLY A 117 -11.07 -17.62 -1.20
CA GLY A 117 -9.97 -17.34 -2.12
C GLY A 117 -9.80 -15.86 -2.52
N ASN A 118 -10.73 -14.97 -2.16
CA ASN A 118 -10.51 -13.54 -2.29
C ASN A 118 -9.57 -13.07 -1.16
N LYS A 119 -8.36 -12.64 -1.55
CA LYS A 119 -7.32 -12.15 -0.64
C LYS A 119 -7.45 -10.65 -0.31
N GLN A 120 -8.56 -10.01 -0.67
CA GLN A 120 -8.78 -8.61 -0.32
C GLN A 120 -9.05 -8.43 1.17
N HIS A 121 -8.63 -7.27 1.67
CA HIS A 121 -8.92 -6.78 3.02
C HIS A 121 -10.43 -6.58 3.20
N LEU A 122 -11.01 -7.20 4.22
CA LEU A 122 -12.44 -7.13 4.49
C LEU A 122 -12.81 -5.75 4.99
N GLN A 123 -13.87 -5.18 4.40
CA GLN A 123 -14.31 -3.82 4.64
C GLN A 123 -15.25 -3.71 5.86
N LYS A 124 -15.54 -2.48 6.28
CA LYS A 124 -16.44 -2.18 7.41
C LYS A 124 -17.75 -2.97 7.40
N ASP A 125 -18.43 -3.01 6.26
CA ASP A 125 -19.74 -3.66 6.11
C ASP A 125 -19.70 -5.14 6.46
N PHE A 126 -18.60 -5.83 6.11
CA PHE A 126 -18.43 -7.24 6.48
C PHE A 126 -18.58 -7.43 7.99
N PHE A 127 -17.90 -6.63 8.80
CA PHE A 127 -17.92 -6.77 10.26
C PHE A 127 -19.18 -6.22 10.92
N LEU A 128 -19.95 -5.39 10.20
CA LEU A 128 -21.27 -4.92 10.64
C LEU A 128 -22.33 -6.01 10.49
N TYR A 129 -22.32 -6.73 9.38
CA TYR A 129 -23.34 -7.73 9.05
C TYR A 129 -22.98 -9.17 9.46
N ASN A 130 -21.71 -9.47 9.75
CA ASN A 130 -21.27 -10.78 10.19
C ASN A 130 -20.90 -10.79 11.67
N ALA A 131 -21.43 -11.77 12.42
CA ALA A 131 -21.06 -11.99 13.82
C ALA A 131 -19.74 -12.76 13.92
N SER A 132 -18.95 -12.49 14.97
CA SER A 132 -17.75 -13.27 15.25
C SER A 132 -18.14 -14.70 15.60
N LYS A 133 -17.53 -15.69 14.94
CA LYS A 133 -17.72 -17.11 15.23
C LYS A 133 -17.04 -17.50 16.54
N ALA A 134 -15.86 -16.94 16.79
CA ALA A 134 -15.11 -17.10 18.01
C ALA A 134 -14.34 -15.82 18.33
N ARG A 135 -13.86 -15.67 19.57
CA ARG A 135 -13.05 -14.53 20.02
C ARG A 135 -12.32 -14.90 21.29
N SER A 136 -11.26 -14.16 21.62
CA SER A 136 -10.65 -14.25 22.94
C SER A 136 -11.67 -13.94 24.03
N ARG A 137 -11.77 -14.77 25.08
CA ARG A 137 -12.71 -14.62 26.21
C ARG A 137 -12.77 -13.21 26.77
N THR A 138 -11.60 -12.61 26.98
CA THR A 138 -11.46 -11.27 27.56
C THR A 138 -10.32 -10.53 26.89
N TYR A 139 -10.54 -9.25 26.63
CA TYR A 139 -9.46 -8.32 26.37
C TYR A 139 -8.74 -8.06 27.69
N ILE A 140 -7.45 -8.37 27.75
CA ILE A 140 -6.68 -8.34 29.00
C ILE A 140 -5.31 -7.72 28.77
N ASN A 141 -4.82 -6.99 29.79
CA ASN A 141 -3.54 -6.30 29.78
C ASN A 141 -2.36 -7.23 30.10
N MET A 142 -2.29 -8.37 29.42
CA MET A 142 -1.19 -9.33 29.52
C MET A 142 -0.28 -9.26 28.29
N ARG A 143 0.95 -9.73 28.44
CA ARG A 143 1.91 -9.79 27.32
C ARG A 143 1.40 -10.68 26.18
N GLU A 144 0.71 -11.75 26.53
CA GLU A 144 0.15 -12.71 25.59
C GLU A 144 -1.28 -13.07 26.00
N VAL A 145 -2.15 -13.22 25.00
CA VAL A 145 -3.48 -13.78 25.12
C VAL A 145 -3.55 -14.98 24.19
N SER A 146 -3.76 -16.16 24.76
CA SER A 146 -3.88 -17.40 24.01
C SER A 146 -5.15 -18.16 24.36
N GLU A 147 -5.80 -18.74 23.36
CA GLU A 147 -7.01 -19.52 23.54
C GLU A 147 -7.13 -20.64 22.50
N ARG A 148 -7.71 -21.77 22.93
CA ARG A 148 -7.99 -22.94 22.09
C ARG A 148 -9.41 -22.85 21.55
N PHE A 149 -9.57 -23.20 20.29
CA PHE A 149 -10.83 -23.19 19.58
C PHE A 149 -11.05 -24.51 18.85
N ARG A 150 -12.33 -24.81 18.68
CA ARG A 150 -12.87 -25.92 17.90
C ARG A 150 -13.88 -25.35 16.93
N LEU A 151 -13.57 -25.36 15.64
CA LEU A 151 -14.44 -24.83 14.59
C LEU A 151 -14.50 -25.82 13.42
N PRO A 152 -15.61 -25.86 12.66
CA PRO A 152 -15.73 -26.73 11.50
C PRO A 152 -14.76 -26.31 10.37
N PRO A 153 -14.39 -27.22 9.46
CA PRO A 153 -13.58 -26.89 8.28
C PRO A 153 -14.22 -25.78 7.44
N SER A 154 -13.52 -24.65 7.32
CA SER A 154 -13.94 -23.49 6.55
C SER A 154 -12.77 -22.50 6.42
N GLU A 155 -13.03 -21.37 5.78
CA GLU A 155 -12.10 -20.24 5.73
C GLU A 155 -12.52 -19.19 6.76
N TYR A 156 -11.58 -18.81 7.62
CA TYR A 156 -11.77 -17.85 8.70
C TYR A 156 -10.83 -16.66 8.55
N VAL A 157 -11.16 -15.56 9.21
CA VAL A 157 -10.28 -14.40 9.37
C VAL A 157 -10.09 -14.10 10.86
N ILE A 158 -8.84 -13.97 11.28
CA ILE A 158 -8.44 -13.56 12.62
C ILE A 158 -8.08 -12.09 12.59
N VAL A 159 -8.72 -11.30 13.46
CA VAL A 159 -8.48 -9.86 13.61
C VAL A 159 -7.89 -9.59 14.99
N PRO A 160 -6.55 -9.53 15.14
CA PRO A 160 -5.90 -9.09 16.37
C PRO A 160 -5.99 -7.58 16.55
N SER A 161 -6.39 -7.15 17.74
CA SER A 161 -6.54 -5.72 18.05
C SER A 161 -6.23 -5.40 19.51
N THR A 162 -5.92 -4.13 19.76
CA THR A 162 -6.00 -3.52 21.08
C THR A 162 -7.46 -3.24 21.45
N TYR A 163 -7.75 -3.05 22.73
CA TYR A 163 -9.10 -2.71 23.18
C TYR A 163 -9.52 -1.33 22.64
N GLU A 164 -8.72 -0.31 22.93
CA GLU A 164 -8.91 1.06 22.44
C GLU A 164 -8.26 1.25 21.07
N PRO A 165 -8.85 2.08 20.18
CA PRO A 165 -8.22 2.45 18.93
C PRO A 165 -6.97 3.33 19.16
N HIS A 166 -6.18 3.53 18.11
CA HIS A 166 -5.02 4.43 18.08
C HIS A 166 -3.85 4.04 19.00
N GLN A 167 -3.87 2.84 19.58
CA GLN A 167 -2.76 2.32 20.37
C GLN A 167 -1.69 1.70 19.47
N GLU A 168 -0.50 2.30 19.45
CA GLU A 168 0.61 1.87 18.60
C GLU A 168 1.42 0.76 19.26
N GLY A 169 1.66 -0.34 18.54
CA GLY A 169 2.51 -1.42 19.03
C GLY A 169 2.73 -2.52 18.01
N GLU A 170 3.78 -3.30 18.22
CA GLU A 170 4.07 -4.49 17.43
C GLU A 170 3.54 -5.74 18.14
N PHE A 171 3.17 -6.76 17.38
CA PHE A 171 2.69 -8.03 17.89
C PHE A 171 3.19 -9.24 17.09
N ILE A 172 3.05 -10.42 17.67
CA ILE A 172 3.20 -11.71 17.02
C ILE A 172 1.89 -12.46 17.19
N LEU A 173 1.29 -12.89 16.08
CA LEU A 173 0.18 -13.81 16.05
C LEU A 173 0.70 -15.20 15.73
N ARG A 174 0.37 -16.19 16.56
CA ARG A 174 0.73 -17.59 16.33
C ARG A 174 -0.54 -18.43 16.27
N VAL A 175 -0.63 -19.26 15.24
CA VAL A 175 -1.73 -20.21 15.08
C VAL A 175 -1.12 -21.61 15.06
N PHE A 176 -1.53 -22.43 16.03
CA PHE A 176 -1.15 -23.84 16.11
C PHE A 176 -2.37 -24.65 15.68
N SER A 177 -2.27 -25.51 14.68
CA SER A 177 -3.33 -26.46 14.33
C SER A 177 -2.80 -27.88 14.26
N GLU A 178 -3.64 -28.85 14.64
CA GLU A 178 -3.31 -30.27 14.63
C GLU A 178 -3.02 -30.78 13.21
N LYS A 179 -3.86 -30.37 12.26
CA LYS A 179 -3.69 -30.66 10.83
C LYS A 179 -3.11 -29.47 10.09
N ARG A 180 -2.57 -29.73 8.89
CA ARG A 180 -1.95 -28.72 8.04
C ARG A 180 -2.98 -27.65 7.69
N ASN A 181 -2.76 -26.44 8.17
CA ASN A 181 -3.53 -25.26 7.77
C ASN A 181 -2.76 -24.46 6.69
N LEU A 182 -3.50 -23.71 5.88
CA LEU A 182 -2.92 -22.66 5.04
C LEU A 182 -3.22 -21.34 5.75
N SER A 183 -2.24 -20.85 6.50
CA SER A 183 -2.23 -19.46 6.97
C SER A 183 -1.40 -18.67 5.97
N GLU A 184 -2.08 -17.88 5.14
CA GLU A 184 -1.43 -16.98 4.19
C GLU A 184 -1.54 -15.55 4.72
N GLU A 185 -0.42 -14.81 4.66
CA GLU A 185 -0.47 -13.37 4.85
C GLU A 185 -1.29 -12.77 3.71
N VAL A 186 -2.50 -12.34 4.06
CA VAL A 186 -3.53 -11.76 3.18
C VAL A 186 -3.02 -10.52 2.46
N GLU A 187 -1.95 -9.91 2.98
CA GLU A 187 -1.63 -8.53 2.71
C GLU A 187 -0.62 -8.34 1.58
N ASN A 188 -0.02 -9.37 0.99
CA ASN A 188 1.16 -9.18 0.12
C ASN A 188 0.90 -8.83 -1.36
N THR A 189 -0.34 -8.62 -1.80
CA THR A 189 -0.59 -8.22 -3.21
C THR A 189 -0.51 -6.70 -3.38
N ILE A 190 0.49 -6.25 -4.13
CA ILE A 190 0.68 -4.85 -4.52
C ILE A 190 0.42 -4.75 -6.02
N SER A 191 -0.54 -3.93 -6.45
CA SER A 191 -0.85 -3.74 -7.88
C SER A 191 -1.48 -2.39 -8.17
N VAL A 192 -1.54 -2.04 -9.46
CA VAL A 192 -2.27 -0.86 -9.95
C VAL A 192 -3.12 -1.25 -11.15
N ASP A 193 -4.39 -0.87 -11.12
CA ASP A 193 -5.33 -1.09 -12.21
C ASP A 193 -4.87 -0.30 -13.45
N ARG A 194 -4.47 -1.04 -14.49
CA ARG A 194 -4.05 -0.42 -15.75
C ARG A 194 -5.29 -0.11 -16.60
N PRO A 195 -5.43 1.11 -17.15
CA PRO A 195 -6.44 1.36 -18.16
C PRO A 195 -6.18 0.45 -19.38
N VAL A 196 -7.22 -0.26 -19.83
CA VAL A 196 -7.19 -1.24 -20.91
C VAL A 196 -6.91 -0.57 -22.27
N LYS A 197 -5.70 -0.05 -22.50
CA LYS A 197 -5.14 0.24 -23.84
C LYS A 197 -3.61 0.15 -23.78
N LYS A 198 -3.04 -0.85 -24.46
CA LYS A 198 -1.59 -0.95 -24.76
C LYS A 198 -1.17 0.23 -25.66
N LYS A 199 -1.02 1.44 -25.11
CA LYS A 199 -0.17 2.46 -25.73
C LYS A 199 1.23 2.28 -25.14
N LYS A 200 2.24 2.12 -26.01
CA LYS A 200 3.65 2.18 -25.61
C LYS A 200 3.89 3.53 -24.95
N THR A 201 3.92 3.58 -23.63
CA THR A 201 4.39 4.75 -22.88
C THR A 201 5.88 4.90 -23.13
N LYS A 202 6.34 6.13 -23.44
CA LYS A 202 7.77 6.41 -23.58
C LYS A 202 8.47 6.07 -22.25
N PRO A 203 9.68 5.48 -22.28
CA PRO A 203 10.44 5.23 -21.07
C PRO A 203 10.76 6.55 -20.37
N ILE A 204 10.83 6.51 -19.03
CA ILE A 204 11.35 7.62 -18.23
C ILE A 204 12.84 7.77 -18.59
N ILE A 205 13.26 8.96 -18.99
CA ILE A 205 14.67 9.24 -19.31
C ILE A 205 15.40 9.56 -18.01
N PHE A 206 16.31 8.68 -17.57
CA PHE A 206 17.10 8.93 -16.37
C PHE A 206 18.29 9.85 -16.67
N VAL A 207 18.80 10.52 -15.64
CA VAL A 207 19.94 11.44 -15.77
C VAL A 207 21.19 10.73 -16.35
N SER A 208 21.34 9.41 -16.16
CA SER A 208 22.42 8.60 -16.76
C SER A 208 22.26 8.43 -18.26
N ASP A 209 21.03 8.33 -18.76
CA ASP A 209 20.76 8.17 -20.19
C ASP A 209 21.16 9.43 -20.98
N ARG A 210 21.18 10.59 -20.30
CA ARG A 210 21.70 11.86 -20.83
C ARG A 210 23.22 11.84 -21.09
N ALA A 211 23.97 11.02 -20.35
CA ALA A 211 25.43 10.93 -20.49
C ALA A 211 25.85 10.01 -21.66
N ASN A 212 25.00 9.05 -22.04
CA ASN A 212 25.27 8.17 -23.18
C ASN A 212 24.86 8.79 -24.52
N SER A 213 23.80 9.61 -24.56
CA SER A 213 23.40 10.32 -25.78
C SER A 213 24.43 11.36 -26.26
N ASN A 214 25.29 11.85 -25.37
CA ASN A 214 26.36 12.81 -25.70
C ASN A 214 27.71 12.16 -26.02
N LYS A 215 27.84 10.81 -25.93
CA LYS A 215 29.10 10.10 -26.22
C LYS A 215 29.16 9.45 -27.61
N GLU A 216 28.06 9.42 -28.37
CA GLU A 216 28.07 8.96 -29.77
C GLU A 216 28.40 10.07 -30.78
N LEU A 217 28.84 11.24 -30.32
CA LEU A 217 29.35 12.31 -31.18
C LEU A 217 30.75 12.72 -30.70
N GLY A 218 31.75 12.03 -31.25
CA GLY A 218 33.13 12.52 -31.33
C GLY A 218 34.17 11.59 -30.73
N VAL A 219 34.63 10.60 -31.50
CA VAL A 219 36.06 10.27 -31.69
C VAL A 219 36.20 9.54 -33.04
N ASP A 220 36.35 10.29 -34.14
CA ASP A 220 37.08 9.77 -35.30
C ASP A 220 38.52 10.27 -35.16
N GLN A 221 39.43 9.37 -34.78
CA GLN A 221 40.86 9.58 -34.92
C GLN A 221 41.27 9.17 -36.34
N GLU A 222 41.96 10.09 -36.99
CA GLU A 222 42.60 9.98 -38.29
C GLU A 222 43.53 8.78 -38.39
N THR A 223 43.38 8.01 -39.49
CA THR A 223 44.52 7.42 -40.20
C THR A 223 44.23 7.50 -41.70
N GLU A 224 45.07 8.26 -42.40
CA GLU A 224 45.16 8.31 -43.86
C GLU A 224 45.62 6.96 -44.44
N GLU A 225 45.02 6.55 -45.57
CA GLU A 225 45.70 6.36 -46.87
C GLU A 225 44.82 5.51 -47.82
N GLY A 226 44.73 5.92 -49.10
CA GLY A 226 44.34 5.04 -50.20
C GLY A 226 43.23 5.54 -51.13
N LYS A 227 43.62 6.25 -52.19
CA LYS A 227 42.82 6.58 -53.38
C LYS A 227 42.28 5.32 -54.08
N ASP A 228 41.03 5.33 -54.55
CA ASP A 228 40.78 5.31 -56.00
C ASP A 228 39.34 5.73 -56.38
N LYS A 229 39.22 6.34 -57.56
CA LYS A 229 37.99 6.86 -58.17
C LYS A 229 37.32 5.77 -59.01
N THR A 230 35.99 5.72 -59.03
CA THR A 230 35.16 5.65 -60.27
C THR A 230 33.66 5.62 -59.96
N SER A 231 32.91 6.54 -60.56
CA SER A 231 31.44 6.52 -60.76
C SER A 231 31.12 5.80 -62.10
N PRO A 232 29.88 5.76 -62.63
CA PRO A 232 28.52 5.92 -62.07
C PRO A 232 27.53 4.80 -62.51
N ASP A 233 26.31 4.73 -61.95
CA ASP A 233 25.02 4.85 -62.71
C ASP A 233 23.76 4.28 -61.99
N LYS A 234 22.69 5.07 -62.15
CA LYS A 234 21.25 4.71 -62.28
C LYS A 234 20.33 4.60 -61.05
N GLU A 235 19.63 5.72 -60.89
CA GLU A 235 18.22 5.94 -60.52
C GLU A 235 17.29 4.72 -60.32
N ALA A 236 16.60 4.72 -59.18
CA ALA A 236 15.18 4.38 -59.09
C ALA A 236 14.52 5.16 -57.94
N LYS A 237 13.60 6.07 -58.29
CA LYS A 237 12.72 6.79 -57.35
C LYS A 237 11.63 5.86 -56.80
N SER A 238 11.30 6.00 -55.52
CA SER A 238 9.98 5.69 -54.94
C SER A 238 9.74 6.57 -53.69
N PRO A 239 8.47 6.83 -53.31
CA PRO A 239 7.97 8.19 -53.06
C PRO A 239 7.90 8.61 -51.59
N GLN A 240 8.01 9.92 -51.35
CA GLN A 240 7.65 10.58 -50.09
C GLN A 240 6.14 10.48 -49.85
N PRO A 241 5.68 10.18 -48.62
CA PRO A 241 4.30 10.45 -48.23
C PRO A 241 4.15 11.93 -47.80
N GLU A 242 3.19 12.61 -48.42
CA GLU A 242 2.68 13.91 -47.97
C GLU A 242 2.05 13.82 -46.56
N PRO A 243 2.05 14.93 -45.78
CA PRO A 243 1.48 14.95 -44.43
C PRO A 243 -0.06 14.95 -44.48
N SER A 244 -0.68 13.90 -43.94
CA SER A 244 -2.12 13.86 -43.74
C SER A 244 -2.55 14.80 -42.60
N ASN A 245 -3.16 15.93 -42.96
CA ASN A 245 -3.99 16.73 -42.07
C ASN A 245 -5.23 15.93 -41.66
N THR A 246 -5.42 15.67 -40.36
CA THR A 246 -6.74 15.63 -39.68
C THR A 246 -6.55 15.37 -38.18
N ASP A 247 -6.25 16.43 -37.42
CA ASP A 247 -6.53 16.47 -35.98
C ASP A 247 -7.41 17.68 -35.71
N GLN A 248 -8.73 17.48 -35.68
CA GLN A 248 -9.65 18.47 -35.10
C GLN A 248 -9.41 18.50 -33.59
N GLU A 249 -8.54 19.41 -33.15
CA GLU A 249 -8.28 19.69 -31.74
C GLU A 249 -9.60 20.10 -31.06
N SER A 250 -10.03 19.33 -30.06
CA SER A 250 -11.29 19.57 -29.34
C SER A 250 -11.28 20.96 -28.69
N GLU A 251 -12.44 21.60 -28.54
CA GLU A 251 -12.56 22.90 -27.86
C GLU A 251 -11.94 22.88 -26.45
N GLU A 252 -12.05 21.76 -25.73
CA GLU A 252 -11.43 21.57 -24.42
C GLU A 252 -9.89 21.57 -24.50
N GLN A 253 -9.32 20.99 -25.55
CA GLN A 253 -7.87 20.96 -25.78
C GLN A 253 -7.34 22.36 -26.11
N ARG A 254 -8.10 23.13 -26.92
CA ARG A 254 -7.77 24.53 -27.21
C ARG A 254 -7.84 25.41 -25.95
N GLN A 255 -8.89 25.26 -25.14
CA GLN A 255 -9.02 25.99 -23.88
C GLN A 255 -7.87 25.64 -22.92
N PHE A 256 -7.51 24.36 -22.82
CA PHE A 256 -6.40 23.93 -21.98
C PHE A 256 -5.05 24.47 -22.47
N ARG A 257 -4.82 24.50 -23.77
CA ARG A 257 -3.61 25.05 -24.38
C ARG A 257 -3.48 26.56 -24.12
N ASN A 258 -4.59 27.29 -24.13
CA ASN A 258 -4.61 28.70 -23.76
C ASN A 258 -4.27 28.90 -22.27
N ILE A 259 -4.80 28.06 -21.39
CA ILE A 259 -4.45 28.08 -19.95
C ILE A 259 -2.97 27.76 -19.77
N PHE A 260 -2.44 26.73 -20.45
CA PHE A 260 -1.02 26.39 -20.40
C PHE A 260 -0.13 27.56 -20.83
N ARG A 261 -0.44 28.20 -21.95
CA ARG A 261 0.33 29.36 -22.44
C ARG A 261 0.30 30.53 -21.45
N GLN A 262 -0.82 30.75 -20.75
CA GLN A 262 -0.89 31.77 -19.71
C GLN A 262 -0.04 31.46 -18.47
N ILE A 263 0.26 30.17 -18.23
CA ILE A 263 1.02 29.73 -17.06
C ILE A 263 2.52 29.66 -17.38
N ALA A 264 2.88 29.04 -18.51
CA ALA A 264 4.27 28.86 -18.94
C ALA A 264 4.91 30.13 -19.52
N GLY A 265 4.10 31.08 -20.00
CA GLY A 265 4.65 32.27 -20.65
C GLY A 265 5.39 31.94 -21.95
N ASP A 266 6.54 32.58 -22.16
CA ASP A 266 7.25 32.58 -23.44
C ASP A 266 8.12 31.33 -23.67
N ASP A 267 8.56 30.65 -22.61
CA ASP A 267 9.40 29.45 -22.71
C ASP A 267 8.59 28.18 -23.03
N MET A 268 7.24 28.26 -22.94
CA MET A 268 6.31 27.16 -23.20
C MET A 268 6.58 25.91 -22.36
N GLU A 269 7.20 26.07 -21.18
CA GLU A 269 7.49 25.01 -20.22
C GLU A 269 7.19 25.46 -18.79
N ILE A 270 6.48 24.64 -18.02
CA ILE A 270 6.08 25.03 -16.65
C ILE A 270 7.18 24.65 -15.66
N CYS A 271 7.69 25.64 -14.93
CA CYS A 271 8.61 25.44 -13.81
C CYS A 271 7.89 25.22 -12.47
N ALA A 272 8.66 24.87 -11.42
CA ALA A 272 8.10 24.57 -10.10
C ALA A 272 7.34 25.75 -9.47
N ASP A 273 7.82 26.99 -9.65
CA ASP A 273 7.16 28.19 -9.13
C ASP A 273 5.83 28.47 -9.86
N GLU A 274 5.78 28.26 -11.17
CA GLU A 274 4.56 28.39 -11.97
C GLU A 274 3.54 27.32 -11.62
N LEU A 275 3.99 26.07 -11.47
CA LEU A 275 3.15 24.97 -11.02
C LEU A 275 2.56 25.24 -9.63
N LYS A 276 3.39 25.72 -8.69
CA LYS A 276 2.95 26.12 -7.35
C LYS A 276 1.88 27.20 -7.42
N ASN A 277 2.11 28.23 -8.22
CA ASN A 277 1.19 29.36 -8.36
C ASN A 277 -0.17 28.92 -8.94
N VAL A 278 -0.19 28.10 -9.98
CA VAL A 278 -1.46 27.63 -10.56
C VAL A 278 -2.21 26.69 -9.61
N LEU A 279 -1.52 25.74 -8.97
CA LEU A 279 -2.18 24.81 -8.05
C LEU A 279 -2.75 25.53 -6.83
N ASN A 280 -1.99 26.46 -6.24
CA ASN A 280 -2.47 27.24 -5.10
C ASN A 280 -3.60 28.20 -5.46
N ARG A 281 -3.64 28.75 -6.68
CA ARG A 281 -4.80 29.52 -7.16
C ARG A 281 -6.06 28.65 -7.26
N VAL A 282 -5.93 27.38 -7.66
CA VAL A 282 -7.07 26.45 -7.72
C VAL A 282 -7.54 26.07 -6.32
N VAL A 283 -6.61 25.70 -5.45
CA VAL A 283 -6.91 25.36 -4.05
C VAL A 283 -7.60 26.51 -3.34
N ASN A 284 -7.10 27.74 -3.49
CA ASN A 284 -7.69 28.93 -2.83
C ASN A 284 -9.12 29.26 -3.32
N LYS A 285 -9.54 28.76 -4.49
CA LYS A 285 -10.94 28.88 -4.94
C LYS A 285 -11.86 27.89 -4.22
N HIS A 286 -11.33 26.79 -3.71
CA HIS A 286 -12.06 25.74 -3.00
C HIS A 286 -11.89 25.92 -1.48
N LYS A 287 -12.73 26.79 -0.90
CA LYS A 287 -12.73 27.07 0.55
C LYS A 287 -13.09 25.86 1.42
N ASP A 288 -13.63 24.82 0.80
CA ASP A 288 -13.95 23.52 1.40
C ASP A 288 -12.70 22.67 1.68
N LEU A 289 -11.55 22.97 1.06
CA LEU A 289 -10.32 22.23 1.29
C LEU A 289 -9.51 22.86 2.42
N LYS A 290 -9.15 22.07 3.45
CA LYS A 290 -8.13 22.48 4.43
C LYS A 290 -6.76 22.13 3.90
N THR A 291 -5.93 23.14 3.68
CA THR A 291 -4.55 22.96 3.20
C THR A 291 -3.77 24.26 3.39
N GLN A 292 -2.46 24.14 3.58
CA GLN A 292 -1.53 25.28 3.59
C GLN A 292 -1.09 25.68 2.16
N GLY A 293 -1.59 24.97 1.16
CA GLY A 293 -1.18 25.06 -0.23
C GLY A 293 0.07 24.24 -0.52
N PHE A 294 0.28 23.96 -1.81
CA PHE A 294 1.45 23.26 -2.32
C PHE A 294 2.72 24.07 -2.04
N THR A 295 3.70 23.39 -1.43
CA THR A 295 5.04 23.94 -1.24
C THR A 295 5.84 23.91 -2.54
N LEU A 296 6.93 24.68 -2.59
CA LEU A 296 7.82 24.65 -3.76
C LEU A 296 8.44 23.26 -3.95
N GLU A 297 8.75 22.58 -2.85
CA GLU A 297 9.33 21.23 -2.87
C GLU A 297 8.33 20.17 -3.34
N SER A 298 7.08 20.29 -2.90
CA SER A 298 5.97 19.48 -3.41
C SER A 298 5.88 19.56 -4.93
N CYS A 299 5.93 20.78 -5.48
CA CYS A 299 5.89 20.99 -6.93
C CYS A 299 7.13 20.47 -7.64
N ARG A 300 8.34 20.64 -7.09
CA ARG A 300 9.57 20.06 -7.66
C ARG A 300 9.50 18.54 -7.77
N SER A 301 9.07 17.87 -6.70
CA SER A 301 8.91 16.41 -6.69
C SER A 301 7.84 15.97 -7.70
N MET A 302 6.71 16.68 -7.80
CA MET A 302 5.70 16.36 -8.83
C MET A 302 6.24 16.49 -10.25
N ILE A 303 7.05 17.53 -10.53
CA ILE A 303 7.67 17.71 -11.83
C ILE A 303 8.60 16.54 -12.11
N ALA A 304 9.51 16.21 -11.20
CA ALA A 304 10.48 15.15 -11.43
C ALA A 304 9.83 13.76 -11.64
N LEU A 305 8.69 13.51 -11.02
CA LEU A 305 7.92 12.28 -11.22
C LEU A 305 7.13 12.24 -12.54
N MET A 306 6.89 13.39 -13.16
CA MET A 306 6.10 13.54 -14.38
C MET A 306 6.96 13.80 -15.62
N ASP A 307 8.11 14.44 -15.44
CA ASP A 307 9.11 14.79 -16.44
C ASP A 307 9.67 13.51 -17.09
N THR A 308 9.20 13.24 -18.31
CA THR A 308 9.64 12.09 -19.10
C THR A 308 10.76 12.44 -20.05
N ASP A 309 10.89 13.71 -20.44
CA ASP A 309 11.91 14.19 -21.36
C ASP A 309 13.21 14.63 -20.66
N GLY A 310 13.19 14.76 -19.33
CA GLY A 310 14.32 15.14 -18.51
C GLY A 310 14.63 16.65 -18.54
N SER A 311 13.70 17.48 -18.99
CA SER A 311 13.87 18.94 -19.04
C SER A 311 14.02 19.57 -17.65
N GLY A 312 13.55 18.91 -16.60
CA GLY A 312 13.36 19.49 -15.26
C GLY A 312 12.19 20.46 -15.18
N ARG A 313 11.35 20.50 -16.23
CA ARG A 313 10.15 21.33 -16.37
C ARG A 313 9.02 20.46 -16.92
N LEU A 314 7.83 21.02 -17.09
CA LEU A 314 6.70 20.31 -17.70
C LEU A 314 6.34 20.90 -19.04
N ASN A 315 6.43 20.08 -20.08
CA ASN A 315 5.86 20.43 -21.38
C ASN A 315 4.32 20.31 -21.37
N LEU A 316 3.66 20.74 -22.45
CA LEU A 316 2.19 20.73 -22.56
C LEU A 316 1.57 19.34 -22.33
N GLN A 317 2.20 18.28 -22.84
CA GLN A 317 1.67 16.92 -22.73
C GLN A 317 1.76 16.39 -21.30
N GLU A 318 2.90 16.61 -20.64
CA GLU A 318 3.15 16.22 -19.26
C GLU A 318 2.26 16.99 -18.30
N PHE A 319 2.15 18.30 -18.47
CA PHE A 319 1.24 19.11 -17.67
C PHE A 319 -0.23 18.71 -17.89
N HIS A 320 -0.64 18.43 -19.12
CA HIS A 320 -2.00 17.94 -19.40
C HIS A 320 -2.29 16.62 -18.69
N HIS A 321 -1.31 15.70 -18.69
CA HIS A 321 -1.44 14.42 -18.00
C HIS A 321 -1.56 14.60 -16.48
N LEU A 322 -0.63 15.35 -15.88
CA LEU A 322 -0.63 15.67 -14.46
C LEU A 322 -1.95 16.35 -14.04
N TRP A 323 -2.40 17.34 -14.81
CA TRP A 323 -3.63 18.07 -14.50
C TRP A 323 -4.87 17.18 -14.53
N LYS A 324 -4.96 16.28 -15.50
CA LYS A 324 -6.06 15.31 -15.58
C LYS A 324 -6.06 14.40 -14.35
N LYS A 325 -4.90 13.93 -13.91
CA LYS A 325 -4.75 13.11 -12.70
C LYS A 325 -5.16 13.85 -11.44
N ILE A 326 -4.65 15.08 -11.25
CA ILE A 326 -5.04 15.93 -10.13
C ILE A 326 -6.55 16.15 -10.09
N LYS A 327 -7.20 16.41 -11.24
CA LYS A 327 -8.68 16.54 -11.28
C LYS A 327 -9.41 15.26 -10.88
N THR A 328 -8.93 14.10 -11.32
CA THR A 328 -9.53 12.81 -10.93
C THR A 328 -9.38 12.59 -9.43
N TRP A 329 -8.18 12.75 -8.89
CA TRP A 329 -7.91 12.58 -7.47
C TRP A 329 -8.59 13.64 -6.61
N GLN A 330 -8.80 14.85 -7.12
CA GLN A 330 -9.62 15.86 -6.44
C GLN A 330 -11.07 15.40 -6.27
N LYS A 331 -11.65 14.73 -7.27
CA LYS A 331 -13.01 14.16 -7.14
C LYS A 331 -13.05 13.05 -6.10
N ILE A 332 -12.06 12.16 -6.12
CA ILE A 332 -11.93 11.09 -5.12
C ILE A 332 -11.79 11.69 -3.72
N PHE A 333 -10.96 12.71 -3.55
CA PHE A 333 -10.77 13.38 -2.27
C PHE A 333 -12.11 13.89 -1.71
N LYS A 334 -12.86 14.65 -2.53
CA LYS A 334 -14.17 15.19 -2.14
C LYS A 334 -15.23 14.11 -1.93
N HIS A 335 -15.09 12.96 -2.57
CA HIS A 335 -16.02 11.84 -2.39
C HIS A 335 -15.84 11.20 -1.02
N TYR A 336 -14.60 11.06 -0.56
CA TYR A 336 -14.27 10.41 0.70
C TYR A 336 -14.20 11.35 1.92
N ASP A 337 -14.04 12.65 1.72
CA ASP A 337 -14.23 13.71 2.75
C ASP A 337 -15.72 13.86 3.11
N THR A 338 -16.29 12.78 3.66
CA THR A 338 -17.74 12.62 3.90
C THR A 338 -18.21 13.56 5.01
N ASP A 339 -17.34 13.84 5.97
CA ASP A 339 -17.58 14.76 7.07
C ASP A 339 -17.32 16.24 6.70
N GLN A 340 -16.89 16.50 5.45
CA GLN A 340 -16.50 17.83 4.96
C GLN A 340 -15.50 18.52 5.89
N SER A 341 -14.63 17.73 6.53
CA SER A 341 -13.60 18.24 7.41
C SER A 341 -12.53 19.01 6.64
N GLY A 342 -12.47 18.80 5.31
CA GLY A 342 -11.45 19.31 4.41
C GLY A 342 -10.17 18.48 4.45
N THR A 343 -10.20 17.32 5.10
CA THR A 343 -9.06 16.43 5.33
C THR A 343 -9.50 14.97 5.19
N ILE A 344 -8.56 14.09 4.87
CA ILE A 344 -8.80 12.64 4.78
C ILE A 344 -8.14 11.96 5.96
N ASN A 345 -8.91 11.24 6.77
CA ASN A 345 -8.35 10.39 7.80
C ASN A 345 -7.82 9.08 7.18
N SER A 346 -7.16 8.26 7.99
CA SER A 346 -6.57 7.00 7.54
C SER A 346 -7.52 5.97 6.95
N TYR A 347 -8.76 5.97 7.42
CA TYR A 347 -9.81 5.04 6.99
C TYR A 347 -10.27 5.41 5.58
N GLU A 348 -10.51 6.70 5.37
CA GLU A 348 -10.84 7.29 4.07
C GLU A 348 -9.69 7.15 3.08
N MET A 349 -8.44 7.28 3.54
CA MET A 349 -7.26 7.13 2.69
C MET A 349 -7.19 5.74 2.05
N ARG A 350 -7.47 4.68 2.81
CA ARG A 350 -7.48 3.31 2.28
C ARG A 350 -8.51 3.14 1.16
N ASN A 351 -9.71 3.70 1.34
CA ASN A 351 -10.75 3.62 0.33
C ASN A 351 -10.42 4.48 -0.89
N ALA A 352 -9.89 5.69 -0.68
CA ALA A 352 -9.47 6.59 -1.75
C ALA A 352 -8.34 6.00 -2.63
N VAL A 353 -7.37 5.33 -2.01
CA VAL A 353 -6.27 4.65 -2.71
C VAL A 353 -6.80 3.49 -3.56
N ASN A 354 -7.69 2.66 -3.00
CA ASN A 354 -8.34 1.58 -3.75
C ASN A 354 -9.20 2.10 -4.91
N ASP A 355 -9.99 3.15 -4.70
CA ASP A 355 -10.85 3.76 -5.74
C ASP A 355 -10.03 4.42 -6.87
N ALA A 356 -8.84 4.91 -6.55
CA ALA A 356 -7.89 5.38 -7.56
C ALA A 356 -7.19 4.24 -8.32
N GLY A 357 -7.47 2.98 -7.97
CA GLY A 357 -6.96 1.78 -8.62
C GLY A 357 -5.62 1.31 -8.08
N PHE A 358 -5.19 1.78 -6.91
CA PHE A 358 -3.99 1.28 -6.25
C PHE A 358 -4.37 0.23 -5.20
N HIS A 359 -3.81 -0.96 -5.30
CA HIS A 359 -3.98 -2.02 -4.31
C HIS A 359 -2.67 -2.14 -3.53
N LEU A 360 -2.67 -1.68 -2.29
CA LEU A 360 -1.47 -1.64 -1.44
C LEU A 360 -1.62 -2.56 -0.24
N ASN A 361 -0.49 -3.03 0.29
CA ASN A 361 -0.45 -3.76 1.54
C ASN A 361 -0.49 -2.82 2.76
N ASN A 362 -0.73 -3.36 3.97
CA ASN A 362 -0.75 -2.53 5.19
C ASN A 362 0.58 -1.84 5.46
N GLN A 363 1.71 -2.47 5.10
CA GLN A 363 3.02 -1.86 5.31
C GLN A 363 3.18 -0.55 4.53
N LEU A 364 2.67 -0.50 3.30
CA LEU A 364 2.65 0.70 2.47
C LEU A 364 1.66 1.74 3.00
N TYR A 365 0.48 1.32 3.48
CA TYR A 365 -0.44 2.24 4.15
C TYR A 365 0.17 2.88 5.40
N ASP A 366 0.94 2.11 6.18
CA ASP A 366 1.66 2.63 7.34
C ASP A 366 2.71 3.67 6.91
N ILE A 367 3.47 3.42 5.83
CA ILE A 367 4.45 4.37 5.27
C ILE A 367 3.77 5.65 4.79
N ILE A 368 2.65 5.52 4.07
CA ILE A 368 1.86 6.66 3.60
C ILE A 368 1.41 7.50 4.79
N THR A 369 0.85 6.86 5.80
CA THR A 369 0.38 7.52 7.02
C THR A 369 1.53 8.23 7.74
N MET A 370 2.66 7.54 7.97
CA MET A 370 3.82 8.13 8.65
C MET A 370 4.43 9.31 7.89
N ARG A 371 4.33 9.34 6.56
CA ARG A 371 4.96 10.37 5.72
C ARG A 371 4.07 11.58 5.47
N TYR A 372 2.76 11.37 5.31
CA TYR A 372 1.81 12.35 4.78
C TYR A 372 0.71 12.75 5.77
N ALA A 373 0.48 12.00 6.85
CA ALA A 373 -0.52 12.38 7.84
C ALA A 373 0.05 13.39 8.86
N ASP A 374 -0.82 14.25 9.37
CA ASP A 374 -0.50 15.20 10.42
C ASP A 374 -0.52 14.55 11.83
N LYS A 375 -0.30 15.37 12.87
CA LYS A 375 -0.36 14.94 14.28
C LYS A 375 -1.72 14.38 14.72
N HIS A 376 -2.78 14.63 13.96
CA HIS A 376 -4.13 14.16 14.20
C HIS A 376 -4.48 12.94 13.32
N MET A 377 -3.53 12.41 12.55
CA MET A 377 -3.71 11.33 11.58
C MET A 377 -4.60 11.69 10.39
N ASN A 378 -4.64 12.98 10.06
CA ASN A 378 -5.37 13.50 8.92
C ASN A 378 -4.39 13.92 7.82
N ILE A 379 -4.78 13.69 6.57
CA ILE A 379 -4.03 14.03 5.37
C ILE A 379 -4.78 15.19 4.71
N ASP A 380 -4.12 16.34 4.59
CA ASP A 380 -4.65 17.49 3.86
C ASP A 380 -4.55 17.28 2.34
N PHE A 381 -5.24 18.16 1.59
CA PHE A 381 -5.38 18.00 0.15
C PHE A 381 -4.04 18.01 -0.59
N ASP A 382 -3.10 18.86 -0.20
CA ASP A 382 -1.78 18.93 -0.84
C ASP A 382 -0.94 17.69 -0.54
N SER A 383 -0.92 17.20 0.71
CA SER A 383 -0.25 15.94 1.05
C SER A 383 -0.87 14.74 0.33
N PHE A 384 -2.19 14.71 0.18
CA PHE A 384 -2.90 13.68 -0.57
C PHE A 384 -2.46 13.64 -2.04
N ILE A 385 -2.47 14.80 -2.73
CA ILE A 385 -2.02 14.87 -4.13
C ILE A 385 -0.53 14.53 -4.26
N CYS A 386 0.32 15.00 -3.35
CA CYS A 386 1.74 14.64 -3.32
C CYS A 386 1.96 13.13 -3.18
N CYS A 387 1.19 12.47 -2.31
CA CYS A 387 1.24 11.03 -2.12
C CYS A 387 0.86 10.30 -3.41
N PHE A 388 -0.23 10.69 -4.07
CA PHE A 388 -0.72 10.01 -5.27
C PHE A 388 0.18 10.21 -6.49
N VAL A 389 0.72 11.42 -6.68
CA VAL A 389 1.73 11.69 -7.72
C VAL A 389 2.96 10.81 -7.51
N ARG A 390 3.45 10.70 -6.26
CA ARG A 390 4.60 9.85 -5.92
C ARG A 390 4.31 8.37 -6.11
N LEU A 391 3.16 7.90 -5.66
CA LEU A 391 2.74 6.50 -5.81
C LEU A 391 2.65 6.12 -7.30
N GLU A 392 1.98 6.94 -8.11
CA GLU A 392 1.89 6.72 -9.57
C GLU A 392 3.26 6.75 -10.24
N GLY A 393 4.10 7.74 -9.91
CA GLY A 393 5.43 7.85 -10.48
C GLY A 393 6.33 6.65 -10.13
N MET A 394 6.25 6.16 -8.88
CA MET A 394 6.98 4.96 -8.43
C MET A 394 6.53 3.70 -9.16
N PHE A 395 5.22 3.47 -9.30
CA PHE A 395 4.72 2.35 -10.10
C PHE A 395 5.11 2.45 -11.58
N ARG A 396 5.06 3.66 -12.15
CA ARG A 396 5.48 3.90 -13.53
C ARG A 396 6.95 3.58 -13.74
N ALA A 397 7.81 4.02 -12.81
CA ALA A 397 9.24 3.73 -12.86
C ALA A 397 9.52 2.23 -12.70
N PHE A 398 8.90 1.57 -11.71
CA PHE A 398 9.05 0.14 -11.50
C PHE A 398 8.67 -0.66 -12.76
N ASN A 399 7.49 -0.40 -13.32
CA ASN A 399 7.01 -1.06 -14.54
C ASN A 399 7.86 -0.75 -15.79
N ALA A 400 8.62 0.33 -15.79
CA ALA A 400 9.54 0.64 -16.89
C ALA A 400 10.83 -0.20 -16.82
N PHE A 401 11.27 -0.56 -15.61
CA PHE A 401 12.42 -1.43 -15.38
C PHE A 401 12.07 -2.92 -15.42
N ASP A 402 10.88 -3.30 -14.95
CA ASP A 402 10.35 -4.67 -14.94
C ASP A 402 9.84 -5.08 -16.33
N LYS A 403 10.77 -5.43 -17.22
CA LYS A 403 10.47 -5.75 -18.63
C LYS A 403 9.94 -7.17 -18.82
N ASP A 404 10.31 -8.09 -17.95
CA ASP A 404 9.92 -9.50 -17.92
C ASP A 404 8.66 -9.73 -17.07
N GLY A 405 8.28 -8.79 -16.21
CA GLY A 405 7.05 -8.87 -15.41
C GLY A 405 7.15 -9.88 -14.28
N ASP A 406 8.37 -10.19 -13.84
CA ASP A 406 8.63 -11.13 -12.75
C ASP A 406 8.47 -10.48 -11.37
N GLY A 407 8.27 -9.16 -11.34
CA GLY A 407 8.12 -8.37 -10.11
C GLY A 407 9.44 -8.05 -9.42
N ILE A 408 10.59 -8.17 -10.10
CA ILE A 408 11.92 -7.89 -9.56
C ILE A 408 12.71 -7.01 -10.52
N ILE A 409 13.16 -5.85 -10.05
CA ILE A 409 14.05 -4.97 -10.81
C ILE A 409 15.49 -5.08 -10.31
N LYS A 410 16.46 -5.07 -11.23
CA LYS A 410 17.89 -5.02 -10.91
C LYS A 410 18.42 -3.64 -11.27
N LEU A 411 18.92 -2.91 -10.28
CA LEU A 411 19.48 -1.58 -10.44
C LEU A 411 20.93 -1.58 -9.95
N ASN A 412 21.81 -0.90 -10.67
CA ASN A 412 23.13 -0.56 -10.16
C ASN A 412 23.06 0.67 -9.23
N VAL A 413 24.17 1.01 -8.56
CA VAL A 413 24.21 2.12 -7.60
C VAL A 413 23.84 3.46 -8.23
N LEU A 414 24.26 3.71 -9.48
CA LEU A 414 23.95 4.96 -10.18
C LEU A 414 22.46 5.06 -10.49
N GLU A 415 21.86 4.01 -11.04
CA GLU A 415 20.43 3.94 -11.36
C GLU A 415 19.57 4.08 -10.10
N TRP A 416 19.96 3.41 -9.01
CA TRP A 416 19.31 3.53 -7.71
C TRP A 416 19.34 4.97 -7.17
N LEU A 417 20.51 5.61 -7.19
CA LEU A 417 20.66 6.99 -6.72
C LEU A 417 19.88 7.97 -7.59
N GLN A 418 19.83 7.77 -8.90
CA GLN A 418 19.05 8.62 -9.80
C GLN A 418 17.54 8.47 -9.58
N LEU A 419 17.06 7.24 -9.41
CA LEU A 419 15.66 6.97 -9.13
C LEU A 419 15.21 7.57 -7.78
N THR A 420 16.08 7.56 -6.77
CA THR A 420 15.71 7.98 -5.41
C THR A 420 15.99 9.45 -5.10
N MET A 421 17.03 10.05 -5.70
CA MET A 421 17.36 11.46 -5.46
C MET A 421 16.57 12.43 -6.32
N TYR A 422 16.17 12.01 -7.52
CA TYR A 422 15.41 12.88 -8.43
C TYR A 422 13.90 12.88 -8.11
N ALA A 423 13.36 11.82 -7.50
CA ALA A 423 11.92 11.57 -7.32
C ALA A 423 11.22 12.27 -6.13
#